data_AF-A0A3D4RLE3-F1
#
_entry.id   AF-A0A3D4RLE3-F1
#
_cell.length_a   1.000
_cell.length_b   1.000
_cell.length_c   1.000
_cell.angle_alpha   90.00
_cell.angle_beta   90.00
_cell.angle_gamma   90.00
#
_symmetry.space_group_name_H-M   'P 1'
#
loop_
_entity.id
_entity.type
_entity.pdbx_description
1 polymer ?
#
loop_
_entity_poly.entity_id
_entity_poly.type
_entity_poly.pdbx_seq_one_letter_code
_entity_poly.pdbx_strand_id
1 'polypeptide(L)'
;LMTSLYRPFLLNNFRVFFMDIPSAEMTKYAANAMLATRISFMNDIANLCEKVGADVNMVRKGIGADARIGQKFLYAGIGYGGSCFPKDVRALAHTGRQHGCPMRLIEAVESVNLAQKEVLYHKLLQYFKGNLNGKNIALWGLSFKPNTDDMREAPSLVIIKYLLGSGCRIRVYDPVAMQEAKRLLGDDRNIYYASDIYDAALGADALLLVTEWKEFRMPSWQVIARSMNGNLILDGRNIYDKQELLAQGFVYQGIGR
;
A
#
# COMPACT_ATOMS: atom_id res chain seq x y z
N LEU A 1 27.53 -4.65 30.86
CA LEU A 1 26.16 -4.32 31.30
C LEU A 1 25.09 -4.75 30.29
N MET A 2 25.11 -4.26 29.04
CA MET A 2 24.08 -4.60 28.02
C MET A 2 24.02 -6.09 27.66
N THR A 3 25.15 -6.79 27.56
CA THR A 3 25.16 -8.25 27.31
C THR A 3 24.42 -9.03 28.40
N SER A 4 24.56 -8.63 29.66
CA SER A 4 23.88 -9.27 30.79
C SER A 4 22.36 -9.00 30.74
N LEU A 5 21.96 -7.79 30.37
CA LEU A 5 20.55 -7.42 30.20
C LEU A 5 19.88 -8.24 29.09
N TYR A 6 20.55 -8.42 27.95
CA TYR A 6 19.99 -9.18 26.82
C TYR A 6 20.16 -10.70 26.94
N ARG A 7 20.91 -11.19 27.94
CA ARG A 7 21.20 -12.62 28.14
C ARG A 7 19.97 -13.54 28.11
N PRO A 8 18.81 -13.19 28.70
CA PRO A 8 17.61 -14.04 28.65
C PRO A 8 17.10 -14.29 27.22
N PHE A 9 17.32 -13.35 26.29
CA PHE A 9 16.88 -13.47 24.90
C PHE A 9 17.84 -14.32 24.04
N LEU A 10 19.12 -14.42 24.42
CA LEU A 10 20.15 -15.13 23.66
C LEU A 10 19.99 -16.65 23.66
N LEU A 11 19.21 -17.22 24.60
CA LEU A 11 19.00 -18.66 24.75
C LEU A 11 18.27 -19.31 23.55
N ASN A 12 17.50 -18.51 22.79
CA ASN A 12 16.72 -18.96 21.62
C ASN A 12 17.22 -18.32 20.30
N ASN A 13 18.53 -18.21 20.09
CA ASN A 13 19.15 -17.73 18.84
C ASN A 13 18.96 -16.23 18.50
N PHE A 14 18.67 -15.37 19.48
CA PHE A 14 18.67 -13.92 19.23
C PHE A 14 20.11 -13.40 19.05
N ARG A 15 20.36 -12.62 18.00
CA ARG A 15 21.71 -12.11 17.68
C ARG A 15 21.87 -10.70 18.21
N VAL A 16 22.81 -10.48 19.13
CA VAL A 16 23.25 -9.15 19.55
C VAL A 16 24.52 -8.80 18.79
N PHE A 17 24.52 -7.65 18.12
CA PHE A 17 25.66 -7.12 17.38
C PHE A 17 26.24 -5.91 18.12
N PHE A 18 27.55 -5.91 18.37
CA PHE A 18 28.24 -4.80 19.02
C PHE A 18 28.95 -3.94 17.97
N MET A 19 28.78 -2.63 18.06
CA MET A 19 29.35 -1.60 17.18
C MET A 19 29.40 -0.26 17.92
N ASP A 20 30.05 0.76 17.34
CA ASP A 20 30.04 2.12 17.87
C ASP A 20 28.66 2.79 17.73
N ILE A 21 28.44 3.87 18.48
CA ILE A 21 27.15 4.59 18.53
C ILE A 21 26.71 5.08 17.14
N PRO A 22 27.54 5.84 16.38
CA PRO A 22 27.19 6.25 15.03
C PRO A 22 26.81 5.10 14.09
N SER A 23 27.56 3.98 14.13
CA SER A 23 27.25 2.80 13.33
C SER A 23 25.90 2.17 13.69
N ALA A 24 25.55 2.13 14.98
CA ALA A 24 24.26 1.61 15.44
C ALA A 24 23.08 2.49 14.98
N GLU A 25 23.23 3.81 15.08
CA GLU A 25 22.22 4.77 14.61
C GLU A 25 22.03 4.68 13.10
N MET A 26 23.13 4.70 12.33
CA MET A 26 23.10 4.59 10.87
C MET A 26 22.48 3.26 10.41
N THR A 27 22.78 2.16 11.10
CA THR A 27 22.21 0.83 10.78
C THR A 27 20.68 0.86 10.77
N LYS A 28 20.03 1.59 11.69
CA LYS A 28 18.58 1.68 11.72
C LYS A 28 18.00 2.39 10.50
N TYR A 29 18.59 3.51 10.10
CA TYR A 29 18.18 4.26 8.91
C TYR A 29 18.45 3.48 7.62
N ALA A 30 19.65 2.90 7.49
CA ALA A 30 20.05 2.13 6.32
C ALA A 30 19.16 0.90 6.11
N ALA A 31 18.80 0.18 7.18
CA ALA A 31 17.91 -0.98 7.09
C ALA A 31 16.50 -0.60 6.60
N ASN A 32 15.90 0.44 7.19
CA ASN A 32 14.58 0.92 6.77
C ASN A 32 14.60 1.48 5.34
N ALA A 33 15.65 2.22 4.97
CA ALA A 33 15.84 2.74 3.62
C ALA A 33 16.00 1.61 2.59
N MET A 34 16.73 0.53 2.91
CA MET A 34 16.86 -0.64 2.04
C MET A 34 15.50 -1.33 1.83
N LEU A 35 14.71 -1.52 2.88
CA LEU A 35 13.37 -2.13 2.77
C LEU A 35 12.42 -1.26 1.92
N ALA A 36 12.43 0.06 2.13
CA ALA A 36 11.69 1.01 1.31
C ALA A 36 12.15 0.98 -0.16
N THR A 37 13.47 0.89 -0.38
CA THR A 37 14.07 0.80 -1.72
C THR A 37 13.54 -0.40 -2.48
N ARG A 38 13.48 -1.57 -1.85
CA ARG A 38 12.96 -2.79 -2.49
C ARG A 38 11.50 -2.66 -2.91
N ILE A 39 10.69 -2.01 -2.09
CA ILE A 39 9.28 -1.75 -2.41
C ILE A 39 9.17 -0.77 -3.59
N SER A 40 9.82 0.40 -3.50
CA SER A 40 9.75 1.41 -4.58
C SER A 40 10.33 0.88 -5.89
N PHE A 41 11.43 0.12 -5.84
CA PHE A 41 11.99 -0.55 -7.01
C PHE A 41 10.96 -1.46 -7.68
N MET A 42 10.29 -2.32 -6.91
CA MET A 42 9.27 -3.22 -7.48
C MET A 42 8.04 -2.49 -7.99
N ASN A 43 7.68 -1.35 -7.39
CA ASN A 43 6.59 -0.50 -7.88
C ASN A 43 6.92 0.15 -9.23
N ASP A 44 8.14 0.65 -9.41
CA ASP A 44 8.60 1.16 -10.72
C ASP A 44 8.60 0.06 -11.79
N ILE A 45 9.09 -1.13 -11.43
CA ILE A 45 9.03 -2.29 -12.33
C ILE A 45 7.58 -2.64 -12.65
N ALA A 46 6.65 -2.60 -11.69
CA ALA A 46 5.24 -2.85 -11.92
C ALA A 46 4.65 -1.89 -12.95
N ASN A 47 4.94 -0.59 -12.81
CA ASN A 47 4.46 0.44 -13.73
C ASN A 47 4.98 0.21 -15.16
N LEU A 48 6.22 -0.27 -15.31
CA LEU A 48 6.76 -0.67 -16.61
C LEU A 48 6.11 -1.94 -17.14
N CYS A 49 5.89 -2.94 -16.27
CA CYS A 49 5.23 -4.21 -16.63
C CYS A 49 3.88 -3.97 -17.32
N GLU A 50 3.06 -3.04 -16.82
CA GLU A 50 1.77 -2.71 -17.45
C GLU A 50 1.91 -2.18 -18.89
N LYS A 51 2.97 -1.42 -19.17
CA LYS A 51 3.20 -0.81 -20.48
C LYS A 51 3.74 -1.80 -21.50
N VAL A 52 4.52 -2.78 -21.05
CA VAL A 52 5.21 -3.75 -21.92
C VAL A 52 4.51 -5.11 -21.97
N GLY A 53 3.40 -5.27 -21.25
CA GLY A 53 2.63 -6.53 -21.21
C GLY A 53 3.27 -7.63 -20.37
N ALA A 54 4.13 -7.28 -19.42
CA ALA A 54 4.72 -8.22 -18.47
C ALA A 54 3.87 -8.32 -17.18
N ASP A 55 4.07 -9.39 -16.40
CA ASP A 55 3.43 -9.57 -15.09
C ASP A 55 4.46 -9.39 -13.96
N VAL A 56 4.26 -8.37 -13.12
CA VAL A 56 5.18 -8.06 -12.01
C VAL A 56 5.30 -9.20 -10.99
N ASN A 57 4.26 -10.02 -10.80
CA ASN A 57 4.34 -11.17 -9.90
C ASN A 57 5.24 -12.27 -10.46
N MET A 58 5.30 -12.42 -11.79
CA MET A 58 6.23 -13.33 -12.45
C MET A 58 7.67 -12.79 -12.38
N VAL A 59 7.86 -11.49 -12.61
CA VAL A 59 9.17 -10.82 -12.43
C VAL A 59 9.66 -10.97 -10.99
N ARG A 60 8.79 -10.72 -10.00
CA ARG A 60 9.07 -10.91 -8.57
C ARG A 60 9.57 -12.33 -8.26
N LYS A 61 8.89 -13.36 -8.79
CA LYS A 61 9.31 -14.77 -8.62
C LYS A 61 10.68 -15.01 -9.26
N GLY A 62 10.90 -14.49 -10.47
CA GLY A 62 12.16 -14.62 -11.20
C GLY A 62 13.34 -14.02 -10.43
N ILE A 63 13.27 -12.74 -10.05
CA ILE A 63 14.38 -12.08 -9.35
C ILE A 63 14.53 -12.59 -7.91
N GLY A 64 13.42 -12.97 -7.26
CA GLY A 64 13.41 -13.44 -5.88
C GLY A 64 13.99 -14.84 -5.70
N ALA A 65 14.15 -15.61 -6.78
CA ALA A 65 14.80 -16.91 -6.77
C ALA A 65 16.32 -16.80 -6.56
N ASP A 66 16.92 -15.66 -6.90
CA ASP A 66 18.32 -15.38 -6.60
C ASP A 66 18.50 -15.09 -5.11
N ALA A 67 19.28 -15.94 -4.43
CA ALA A 67 19.51 -15.83 -2.98
C ALA A 67 20.17 -14.51 -2.56
N ARG A 68 20.87 -13.82 -3.46
CA ARG A 68 21.49 -12.51 -3.20
C ARG A 68 20.43 -11.40 -3.10
N ILE A 69 19.29 -11.58 -3.76
CA ILE A 69 18.16 -10.66 -3.74
C ILE A 69 17.15 -11.08 -2.67
N GLY A 70 16.81 -12.36 -2.62
CA GLY A 70 15.82 -12.94 -1.72
C GLY A 70 14.37 -12.50 -2.00
N GLN A 71 13.40 -13.18 -1.40
CA GLN A 71 11.98 -13.06 -1.78
C GLN A 71 11.18 -12.00 -1.01
N LYS A 72 11.70 -11.49 0.10
CA LYS A 72 10.96 -10.60 1.02
C LYS A 72 10.91 -9.16 0.50
N PHE A 73 9.85 -8.42 0.82
CA PHE A 73 9.71 -6.99 0.46
C PHE A 73 9.79 -6.71 -1.05
N LEU A 74 9.32 -7.66 -1.88
CA LEU A 74 9.25 -7.50 -3.35
C LEU A 74 7.82 -7.45 -3.90
N TYR A 75 6.83 -7.30 -3.03
CA TYR A 75 5.43 -7.20 -3.46
C TYR A 75 5.16 -5.78 -3.91
N ALA A 76 4.88 -5.60 -5.20
CA ALA A 76 4.42 -4.33 -5.74
C ALA A 76 2.99 -4.03 -5.27
N GLY A 77 2.67 -2.75 -5.16
CA GLY A 77 1.35 -2.27 -4.78
C GLY A 77 1.24 -0.76 -4.90
N ILE A 78 0.36 -0.17 -4.09
CA ILE A 78 0.06 1.28 -4.08
C ILE A 78 0.99 2.09 -3.15
N GLY A 79 2.23 1.66 -3.02
CA GLY A 79 3.23 2.26 -2.15
C GLY A 79 3.19 1.79 -0.69
N TYR A 80 4.19 2.26 0.07
CA TYR A 80 4.35 2.05 1.50
C TYR A 80 3.92 3.28 2.31
N GLY A 81 3.56 3.03 3.58
CA GLY A 81 3.20 4.05 4.56
C GLY A 81 3.70 3.70 5.96
N GLY A 82 2.96 4.15 6.96
CA GLY A 82 3.26 3.91 8.37
C GLY A 82 4.25 4.91 8.94
N SER A 83 4.47 4.84 10.24
CA SER A 83 5.36 5.76 10.95
C SER A 83 6.84 5.54 10.67
N CYS A 84 7.27 4.37 10.20
CA CYS A 84 8.70 4.04 10.11
C CYS A 84 9.35 4.47 8.78
N PHE A 85 8.91 3.92 7.64
CA PHE A 85 9.64 4.13 6.38
C PHE A 85 9.63 5.57 5.89
N PRO A 86 8.47 6.26 5.77
CA PRO A 86 8.45 7.63 5.25
C PRO A 86 9.26 8.61 6.11
N LYS A 87 9.25 8.47 7.45
CA LYS A 87 10.02 9.36 8.33
C LYS A 87 11.52 9.08 8.23
N ASP A 88 11.92 7.81 8.25
CA ASP A 88 13.34 7.45 8.29
C ASP A 88 14.03 7.67 6.94
N VAL A 89 13.33 7.44 5.82
CA VAL A 89 13.81 7.77 4.47
C VAL A 89 14.05 9.28 4.33
N ARG A 90 13.06 10.09 4.73
CA ARG A 90 13.17 11.57 4.71
C ARG A 90 14.28 12.09 5.60
N ALA A 91 14.37 11.55 6.83
CA ALA A 91 15.41 11.93 7.77
C ALA A 91 16.80 11.61 7.21
N LEU A 92 17.02 10.40 6.67
CA LEU A 92 18.30 10.02 6.08
C LEU A 92 18.67 10.91 4.88
N ALA A 93 17.72 11.19 3.99
CA ALA A 93 17.96 12.09 2.86
C ALA A 93 18.29 13.53 3.32
N HIS A 94 17.59 14.03 4.34
CA HIS A 94 17.85 15.33 4.95
C HIS A 94 19.25 15.39 5.59
N THR A 95 19.62 14.39 6.40
CA THR A 95 20.95 14.29 7.01
C THR A 95 22.06 14.28 5.96
N GLY A 96 21.86 13.56 4.84
CA GLY A 96 22.79 13.58 3.71
C GLY A 96 22.99 14.98 3.13
N ARG A 97 21.89 15.71 2.85
CA ARG A 97 21.96 17.10 2.35
C ARG A 97 22.67 18.04 3.32
N GLN A 98 22.40 17.94 4.63
CA GLN A 98 23.05 18.76 5.66
C GLN A 98 24.58 18.57 5.69
N HIS A 99 25.08 17.40 5.30
CA HIS A 99 26.50 17.08 5.27
C HIS A 99 27.11 17.15 3.87
N GLY A 100 26.43 17.76 2.89
CA GLY A 100 26.94 17.87 1.51
C GLY A 100 27.03 16.54 0.77
N CYS A 101 26.29 15.51 1.21
CA CYS A 101 26.21 14.19 0.59
C CYS A 101 24.76 13.84 0.21
N PRO A 102 24.23 14.40 -0.91
CA PRO A 102 22.87 14.11 -1.35
C PRO A 102 22.64 12.61 -1.61
N MET A 103 21.61 12.06 -0.97
CA MET A 103 21.30 10.62 -1.02
C MET A 103 20.43 10.30 -2.23
N ARG A 104 20.99 10.45 -3.44
CA ARG A 104 20.25 10.35 -4.73
C ARG A 104 19.32 9.15 -4.85
N LEU A 105 19.77 7.95 -4.46
CA LEU A 105 18.94 6.75 -4.48
C LEU A 105 17.75 6.84 -3.51
N ILE A 106 18.00 7.35 -2.30
CA ILE A 106 16.99 7.44 -1.24
C ILE A 106 15.93 8.50 -1.58
N GLU A 107 16.36 9.61 -2.18
CA GLU A 107 15.46 10.65 -2.68
C GLU A 107 14.58 10.12 -3.83
N ALA A 108 15.14 9.32 -4.74
CA ALA A 108 14.36 8.66 -5.80
C ALA A 108 13.34 7.67 -5.21
N VAL A 109 13.72 6.89 -4.20
CA VAL A 109 12.84 5.93 -3.51
C VAL A 109 11.61 6.63 -2.91
N GLU A 110 11.81 7.80 -2.30
CA GLU A 110 10.72 8.62 -1.79
C GLU A 110 9.82 9.14 -2.92
N SER A 111 10.41 9.71 -3.97
CA SER A 111 9.67 10.26 -5.11
C SER A 111 8.78 9.20 -5.79
N VAL A 112 9.33 8.00 -6.03
CA VAL A 112 8.59 6.86 -6.57
C VAL A 112 7.43 6.49 -5.66
N ASN A 113 7.64 6.43 -4.35
CA ASN A 113 6.58 6.07 -3.42
C ASN A 113 5.45 7.11 -3.37
N LEU A 114 5.77 8.40 -3.43
CA LEU A 114 4.78 9.48 -3.48
C LEU A 114 3.90 9.35 -4.73
N ALA A 115 4.51 9.16 -5.90
CA ALA A 115 3.78 8.93 -7.14
C ALA A 115 2.96 7.63 -7.10
N GLN A 116 3.51 6.55 -6.51
CA GLN A 116 2.84 5.25 -6.46
C GLN A 116 1.52 5.28 -5.66
N LYS A 117 1.42 6.13 -4.63
CA LYS A 117 0.19 6.30 -3.84
C LYS A 117 -0.98 6.83 -4.67
N GLU A 118 -0.72 7.42 -5.84
CA GLU A 118 -1.74 7.98 -6.72
C GLU A 118 -2.19 7.01 -7.82
N VAL A 119 -1.43 5.94 -8.08
CA VAL A 119 -1.64 5.05 -9.23
C VAL A 119 -3.06 4.47 -9.27
N LEU A 120 -3.61 4.09 -8.12
CA LEU A 120 -4.96 3.53 -8.05
C LEU A 120 -6.03 4.55 -8.43
N TYR A 121 -5.85 5.81 -8.01
CA TYR A 121 -6.73 6.92 -8.41
C TYR A 121 -6.62 7.20 -9.91
N HIS A 122 -5.40 7.22 -10.48
CA HIS A 122 -5.21 7.47 -11.91
C HIS A 122 -5.82 6.35 -12.77
N LYS A 123 -5.73 5.09 -12.35
CA LYS A 123 -6.42 3.96 -13.01
C LYS A 123 -7.94 4.15 -13.01
N LEU A 124 -8.50 4.56 -11.87
CA LEU A 124 -9.93 4.86 -11.75
C LEU A 124 -10.35 6.01 -12.68
N LEU A 125 -9.59 7.10 -12.67
CA LEU A 125 -9.81 8.27 -13.51
C LEU A 125 -9.79 7.90 -14.99
N GLN A 126 -8.82 7.07 -15.41
CA GLN A 126 -8.72 6.55 -16.77
C GLN A 126 -9.93 5.70 -17.15
N TYR A 127 -10.35 4.77 -16.27
CA TYR A 127 -11.51 3.91 -16.52
C TYR A 127 -12.79 4.73 -16.77
N PHE A 128 -13.04 5.75 -15.94
CA PHE A 128 -14.18 6.64 -16.08
C PHE A 128 -13.96 7.81 -17.05
N LYS A 129 -12.86 7.80 -17.83
CA LYS A 129 -12.53 8.83 -18.82
C LYS A 129 -12.58 10.26 -18.26
N GLY A 130 -12.13 10.42 -17.01
CA GLY A 130 -12.13 11.70 -16.29
C GLY A 130 -13.42 12.05 -15.55
N ASN A 131 -14.52 11.31 -15.74
CA ASN A 131 -15.81 11.64 -15.13
C ASN A 131 -16.04 10.90 -13.80
N LEU A 132 -15.49 11.46 -12.73
CA LEU A 132 -15.63 10.92 -11.37
C LEU A 132 -16.68 11.63 -10.50
N ASN A 133 -17.17 12.80 -10.94
CA ASN A 133 -18.10 13.59 -10.13
C ASN A 133 -19.40 12.82 -9.84
N GLY A 134 -19.75 12.70 -8.57
CA GLY A 134 -20.94 11.99 -8.09
C GLY A 134 -20.80 10.45 -8.08
N LYS A 135 -19.67 9.88 -8.49
CA LYS A 135 -19.45 8.42 -8.44
C LYS A 135 -19.32 7.94 -7.00
N ASN A 136 -19.88 6.76 -6.72
CA ASN A 136 -19.76 6.09 -5.43
C ASN A 136 -18.61 5.10 -5.47
N ILE A 137 -17.54 5.33 -4.70
CA ILE A 137 -16.33 4.49 -4.73
C ILE A 137 -16.18 3.76 -3.40
N ALA A 138 -16.15 2.42 -3.44
CA ALA A 138 -15.89 1.60 -2.27
C ALA A 138 -14.39 1.46 -2.04
N LEU A 139 -13.93 1.60 -0.79
CA LEU A 139 -12.55 1.36 -0.38
C LEU A 139 -12.51 0.27 0.68
N TRP A 140 -11.80 -0.82 0.37
CA TRP A 140 -11.45 -1.87 1.30
C TRP A 140 -10.03 -1.67 1.83
N GLY A 141 -9.93 -1.36 3.12
CA GLY A 141 -8.69 -1.12 3.82
C GLY A 141 -8.35 0.38 3.94
N LEU A 142 -7.97 0.80 5.15
CA LEU A 142 -7.65 2.19 5.48
C LEU A 142 -6.32 2.32 6.22
N SER A 143 -5.96 1.36 7.06
CA SER A 143 -4.65 1.28 7.70
C SER A 143 -3.52 1.16 6.66
N PHE A 144 -2.29 1.54 7.02
CA PHE A 144 -1.16 1.48 6.07
C PHE A 144 -0.74 0.04 5.70
N LYS A 145 -1.08 -0.93 6.56
CA LYS A 145 -0.85 -2.37 6.39
C LYS A 145 -1.85 -3.14 7.25
N PRO A 146 -2.03 -4.46 7.05
CA PRO A 146 -2.88 -5.28 7.91
C PRO A 146 -2.41 -5.36 9.36
N ASN A 147 -3.34 -5.71 10.25
CA ASN A 147 -3.19 -5.94 11.69
C ASN A 147 -2.75 -4.70 12.49
N THR A 148 -3.21 -3.52 12.10
CA THR A 148 -3.00 -2.27 12.85
C THR A 148 -4.10 -1.27 12.53
N ASP A 149 -4.39 -0.37 13.46
CA ASP A 149 -5.19 0.84 13.29
C ASP A 149 -4.37 2.03 12.74
N ASP A 150 -3.05 1.91 12.64
CA ASP A 150 -2.18 3.02 12.24
C ASP A 150 -2.47 3.45 10.79
N MET A 151 -2.95 4.69 10.65
CA MET A 151 -3.23 5.32 9.37
C MET A 151 -2.19 6.37 8.98
N ARG A 152 -1.13 6.59 9.78
CA ARG A 152 -0.09 7.55 9.44
C ARG A 152 0.55 7.20 8.11
N GLU A 153 0.63 8.18 7.22
CA GLU A 153 1.22 8.04 5.88
C GLU A 153 0.56 6.93 5.03
N ALA A 154 -0.64 6.46 5.40
CA ALA A 154 -1.33 5.40 4.67
C ALA A 154 -1.67 5.84 3.23
N PRO A 155 -1.50 4.96 2.21
CA PRO A 155 -1.93 5.25 0.84
C PRO A 155 -3.42 5.60 0.72
N SER A 156 -4.26 5.02 1.59
CA SER A 156 -5.70 5.29 1.67
C SER A 156 -6.00 6.79 1.82
N LEU A 157 -5.27 7.51 2.67
CA LEU A 157 -5.48 8.94 2.91
C LEU A 157 -5.23 9.78 1.64
N VAL A 158 -4.22 9.40 0.85
CA VAL A 158 -3.90 10.07 -0.43
C VAL A 158 -5.02 9.80 -1.43
N ILE A 159 -5.43 8.55 -1.59
CA ILE A 159 -6.51 8.15 -2.50
C ILE A 159 -7.82 8.86 -2.13
N ILE A 160 -8.21 8.83 -0.85
CA ILE A 160 -9.42 9.48 -0.34
C ILE A 160 -9.42 10.97 -0.66
N LYS A 161 -8.30 11.66 -0.42
CA LYS A 161 -8.16 13.08 -0.75
C LYS A 161 -8.41 13.36 -2.23
N TYR A 162 -7.84 12.56 -3.13
CA TYR A 162 -8.06 12.72 -4.57
C TYR A 162 -9.50 12.42 -4.99
N LEU A 163 -10.12 11.38 -4.44
CA LEU A 163 -11.51 11.01 -4.72
C LEU A 163 -12.48 12.11 -4.30
N LEU A 164 -12.36 12.61 -3.08
CA LEU A 164 -13.19 13.70 -2.57
C LEU A 164 -12.97 14.98 -3.37
N GLY A 165 -11.71 15.31 -3.69
CA GLY A 165 -11.36 16.45 -4.55
C GLY A 165 -11.92 16.34 -5.98
N SER A 166 -12.27 15.14 -6.43
CA SER A 166 -12.89 14.88 -7.74
C SER A 166 -14.42 14.83 -7.70
N GLY A 167 -15.02 15.12 -6.54
CA GLY A 167 -16.48 15.09 -6.36
C GLY A 167 -17.06 13.69 -6.17
N CYS A 168 -16.25 12.67 -5.90
CA CYS A 168 -16.74 11.35 -5.56
C CYS A 168 -17.43 11.34 -4.19
N ARG A 169 -18.35 10.40 -4.01
CA ARG A 169 -18.76 9.89 -2.70
C ARG A 169 -17.98 8.61 -2.44
N ILE A 170 -17.55 8.40 -1.21
CA ILE A 170 -16.77 7.21 -0.85
C ILE A 170 -17.47 6.40 0.24
N ARG A 171 -17.34 5.08 0.15
CA ARG A 171 -17.77 4.13 1.17
C ARG A 171 -16.53 3.40 1.66
N VAL A 172 -16.16 3.59 2.92
CA VAL A 172 -14.88 3.13 3.45
C VAL A 172 -15.09 2.04 4.49
N TYR A 173 -14.26 1.02 4.46
CA TYR A 173 -14.22 -0.02 5.47
C TYR A 173 -12.80 -0.48 5.78
N ASP A 174 -12.48 -0.63 7.06
CA ASP A 174 -11.29 -1.32 7.56
C ASP A 174 -11.67 -2.12 8.81
N PRO A 175 -11.21 -3.37 9.00
CA PRO A 175 -11.62 -4.16 10.15
C PRO A 175 -11.19 -3.59 11.51
N VAL A 176 -10.15 -2.75 11.54
CA VAL A 176 -9.52 -2.26 12.79
C VAL A 176 -9.41 -0.74 12.83
N ALA A 177 -9.19 -0.08 11.70
CA ALA A 177 -8.85 1.35 11.65
C ALA A 177 -10.05 2.31 11.57
N MET A 178 -11.31 1.84 11.66
CA MET A 178 -12.48 2.72 11.43
C MET A 178 -12.59 3.89 12.41
N GLN A 179 -12.24 3.69 13.69
CA GLN A 179 -12.27 4.76 14.67
C GLN A 179 -11.22 5.83 14.35
N GLU A 180 -10.00 5.41 14.01
CA GLU A 180 -8.92 6.31 13.63
C GLU A 180 -9.22 7.01 12.29
N ALA A 181 -9.80 6.29 11.34
CA ALA A 181 -10.26 6.86 10.07
C ALA A 181 -11.29 7.97 10.32
N LYS A 182 -12.29 7.72 11.15
CA LYS A 182 -13.30 8.72 11.50
C LYS A 182 -12.70 9.93 12.21
N ARG A 183 -11.72 9.72 13.09
CA ARG A 183 -10.98 10.79 13.77
C ARG A 183 -10.21 11.68 12.78
N LEU A 184 -9.57 11.07 11.77
CA LEU A 184 -8.73 11.78 10.80
C LEU A 184 -9.54 12.44 9.67
N LEU A 185 -10.59 11.77 9.19
CA LEU A 185 -11.39 12.18 8.03
C LEU A 185 -12.63 12.99 8.42
N GLY A 186 -13.10 12.89 9.67
CA GLY A 186 -14.25 13.62 10.17
C GLY A 186 -15.60 13.18 9.58
N ASP A 187 -16.64 13.95 9.87
CA ASP A 187 -18.02 13.69 9.39
C ASP A 187 -18.30 14.44 8.07
N ASP A 188 -17.49 14.22 7.04
CA ASP A 188 -17.77 14.72 5.69
C ASP A 188 -18.98 13.97 5.10
N ARG A 189 -19.97 14.70 4.61
CA ARG A 189 -21.19 14.16 4.00
C ARG A 189 -20.96 13.24 2.80
N ASN A 190 -19.79 13.31 2.18
CA ASN A 190 -19.39 12.48 1.05
C ASN A 190 -18.69 11.19 1.49
N ILE A 191 -18.45 10.99 2.79
CA ILE A 191 -17.82 9.79 3.35
C ILE A 191 -18.88 8.99 4.10
N TYR A 192 -19.04 7.73 3.69
CA TYR A 192 -19.83 6.75 4.41
C TYR A 192 -18.90 5.72 5.06
N TYR A 193 -19.01 5.58 6.38
CA TYR A 193 -18.24 4.61 7.17
C TYR A 193 -19.04 3.32 7.28
N ALA A 194 -18.67 2.31 6.49
CA ALA A 194 -19.41 1.06 6.40
C ALA A 194 -19.13 0.13 7.58
N SER A 195 -20.07 -0.78 7.88
CA SER A 195 -19.92 -1.75 8.99
C SER A 195 -19.14 -3.01 8.61
N ASP A 196 -19.14 -3.37 7.32
CA ASP A 196 -18.47 -4.56 6.80
C ASP A 196 -18.12 -4.40 5.30
N ILE A 197 -17.50 -5.45 4.74
CA ILE A 197 -17.07 -5.49 3.35
C ILE A 197 -18.20 -5.35 2.34
N TYR A 198 -19.40 -5.86 2.65
CA TYR A 198 -20.55 -5.86 1.75
C TYR A 198 -21.29 -4.54 1.78
N ASP A 199 -21.45 -3.95 2.98
CA ASP A 199 -22.00 -2.61 3.14
C ASP A 199 -21.14 -1.55 2.41
N ALA A 200 -19.81 -1.70 2.45
CA ALA A 200 -18.91 -0.83 1.70
C ALA A 200 -19.15 -0.91 0.18
N ALA A 201 -19.49 -2.09 -0.36
CA ALA A 201 -19.71 -2.31 -1.78
C ALA A 201 -21.11 -1.87 -2.28
N LEU A 202 -22.07 -1.64 -1.38
CA LEU A 202 -23.46 -1.35 -1.74
C LEU A 202 -23.58 -0.07 -2.58
N GLY A 203 -24.12 -0.20 -3.79
CA GLY A 203 -24.32 0.89 -4.74
C GLY A 203 -23.04 1.52 -5.28
N ALA A 204 -21.88 0.87 -5.12
CA ALA A 204 -20.60 1.38 -5.58
C ALA A 204 -20.46 1.23 -7.11
N ASP A 205 -19.94 2.26 -7.78
CA ASP A 205 -19.55 2.23 -9.19
C ASP A 205 -18.22 1.50 -9.40
N ALA A 206 -17.34 1.50 -8.40
CA ALA A 206 -16.08 0.78 -8.39
C ALA A 206 -15.65 0.44 -6.97
N LEU A 207 -14.86 -0.63 -6.83
CA LEU A 207 -14.27 -1.06 -5.57
C LEU A 207 -12.74 -1.05 -5.67
N LEU A 208 -12.12 -0.40 -4.70
CA LEU A 208 -10.67 -0.27 -4.57
C LEU A 208 -10.21 -1.08 -3.35
N LEU A 209 -9.36 -2.08 -3.58
CA LEU A 209 -8.64 -2.75 -2.51
C LEU A 209 -7.34 -1.99 -2.21
N VAL A 210 -7.23 -1.46 -1.01
CA VAL A 210 -6.16 -0.55 -0.57
C VAL A 210 -5.25 -1.21 0.47
N THR A 211 -5.79 -2.08 1.34
CA THR A 211 -5.01 -2.79 2.36
C THR A 211 -5.38 -4.26 2.42
N GLU A 212 -4.41 -5.16 2.34
CA GLU A 212 -4.57 -6.60 2.14
C GLU A 212 -4.95 -7.42 3.38
N TRP A 213 -5.99 -6.97 4.09
CA TRP A 213 -6.54 -7.70 5.23
C TRP A 213 -6.98 -9.11 4.83
N LYS A 214 -6.86 -10.05 5.78
CA LYS A 214 -7.25 -11.46 5.54
C LYS A 214 -8.72 -11.59 5.16
N GLU A 215 -9.58 -10.77 5.76
CA GLU A 215 -11.01 -10.72 5.49
C GLU A 215 -11.35 -10.44 4.02
N PHE A 216 -10.52 -9.65 3.33
CA PHE A 216 -10.76 -9.32 1.94
C PHE A 216 -10.32 -10.40 0.96
N ARG A 217 -9.68 -11.49 1.41
CA ARG A 217 -9.10 -12.50 0.50
C ARG A 217 -10.13 -13.39 -0.19
N MET A 218 -11.29 -13.61 0.44
CA MET A 218 -12.31 -14.53 -0.04
C MET A 218 -13.72 -13.98 0.21
N PRO A 219 -14.08 -12.82 -0.37
CA PRO A 219 -15.44 -12.33 -0.31
C PRO A 219 -16.36 -13.18 -1.18
N SER A 220 -17.67 -13.13 -0.93
CA SER A 220 -18.63 -13.67 -1.88
C SER A 220 -18.76 -12.73 -3.08
N TRP A 221 -18.00 -13.00 -4.15
CA TRP A 221 -18.03 -12.18 -5.37
C TRP A 221 -19.42 -12.07 -6.01
N GLN A 222 -20.25 -13.10 -5.89
CA GLN A 222 -21.64 -13.05 -6.35
C GLN A 222 -22.48 -12.02 -5.59
N VAL A 223 -22.25 -11.88 -4.28
CA VAL A 223 -22.93 -10.85 -3.47
C VAL A 223 -22.42 -9.47 -3.89
N ILE A 224 -21.11 -9.29 -4.01
CA ILE A 224 -20.51 -8.02 -4.45
C ILE A 224 -21.05 -7.59 -5.82
N ALA A 225 -21.14 -8.52 -6.79
CA ALA A 225 -21.63 -8.23 -8.13
C ALA A 225 -23.09 -7.78 -8.15
N ARG A 226 -23.92 -8.30 -7.23
CA ARG A 226 -25.33 -7.89 -7.09
C ARG A 226 -25.50 -6.59 -6.31
N SER A 227 -24.57 -6.28 -5.41
CA SER A 227 -24.62 -5.09 -4.55
C SER A 227 -24.07 -3.83 -5.22
N MET A 228 -23.13 -3.96 -6.15
CA MET A 228 -22.51 -2.84 -6.86
C MET A 228 -23.38 -2.34 -8.04
N ASN A 229 -23.27 -1.04 -8.33
CA ASN A 229 -23.85 -0.45 -9.55
C ASN A 229 -22.93 -0.67 -10.77
N GLY A 230 -21.62 -0.64 -10.55
CA GLY A 230 -20.61 -0.95 -11.56
C GLY A 230 -19.96 -2.29 -11.33
N ASN A 231 -18.98 -2.62 -12.16
CA ASN A 231 -18.28 -3.90 -12.12
C ASN A 231 -16.74 -3.73 -12.11
N LEU A 232 -16.22 -2.55 -11.77
CA LEU A 232 -14.78 -2.32 -11.70
C LEU A 232 -14.21 -2.69 -10.33
N ILE A 233 -13.21 -3.57 -10.32
CA ILE A 233 -12.35 -3.87 -9.18
C ILE A 233 -10.93 -3.41 -9.48
N LEU A 234 -10.41 -2.50 -8.67
CA LEU A 234 -9.01 -2.07 -8.70
C LEU A 234 -8.28 -2.63 -7.48
N ASP A 235 -7.33 -3.51 -7.72
CA ASP A 235 -6.58 -4.20 -6.67
C ASP A 235 -5.19 -3.59 -6.49
N GLY A 236 -5.05 -2.76 -5.47
CA GLY A 236 -3.80 -2.11 -5.12
C GLY A 236 -2.75 -3.02 -4.48
N ARG A 237 -3.07 -4.30 -4.23
CA ARG A 237 -2.25 -5.26 -3.47
C ARG A 237 -2.04 -6.61 -4.15
N ASN A 238 -2.63 -6.80 -5.33
CA ASN A 238 -2.53 -8.01 -6.17
C ASN A 238 -2.86 -9.31 -5.42
N ILE A 239 -3.90 -9.30 -4.58
CA ILE A 239 -4.29 -10.49 -3.81
C ILE A 239 -5.27 -11.39 -4.56
N TYR A 240 -5.93 -10.86 -5.60
CA TYR A 240 -6.94 -11.59 -6.35
C TYR A 240 -6.41 -12.27 -7.60
N ASP A 241 -7.09 -13.34 -8.00
CA ASP A 241 -6.89 -13.97 -9.31
C ASP A 241 -7.71 -13.26 -10.38
N LYS A 242 -7.04 -12.84 -11.46
CA LYS A 242 -7.67 -12.08 -12.54
C LYS A 242 -8.74 -12.90 -13.26
N GLN A 243 -8.52 -14.20 -13.48
CA GLN A 243 -9.45 -15.04 -14.22
C GLN A 243 -10.72 -15.32 -13.40
N GLU A 244 -10.56 -15.51 -12.08
CA GLU A 244 -11.71 -15.65 -11.17
C GLU A 244 -12.64 -14.43 -11.24
N LEU A 245 -12.09 -13.21 -11.14
CA LEU A 245 -12.90 -11.98 -11.17
C LEU A 245 -13.55 -11.74 -12.54
N LEU A 246 -12.84 -12.02 -13.63
CA LEU A 246 -13.40 -11.95 -14.98
C LEU A 246 -14.55 -12.94 -15.17
N ALA A 247 -14.44 -14.17 -14.65
CA ALA A 247 -15.50 -15.17 -14.70
C ALA A 247 -16.76 -14.77 -13.90
N GLN A 248 -16.61 -13.91 -12.89
CA GLN A 248 -17.72 -13.32 -12.14
C GLN A 248 -18.30 -12.05 -12.81
N GLY A 249 -17.78 -11.64 -13.97
CA GLY A 249 -18.28 -10.49 -14.73
C GLY A 249 -17.68 -9.13 -14.34
N PHE A 250 -16.64 -9.11 -13.52
CA PHE A 250 -15.94 -7.89 -13.15
C PHE A 250 -14.89 -7.49 -14.21
N VAL A 251 -14.70 -6.19 -14.37
CA VAL A 251 -13.45 -5.64 -14.91
C VAL A 251 -12.45 -5.59 -13.77
N TYR A 252 -11.32 -6.28 -13.92
CA TYR A 252 -10.26 -6.32 -12.91
C TYR A 252 -8.98 -5.67 -13.42
N GLN A 253 -8.38 -4.82 -12.59
CA GLN A 253 -7.03 -4.29 -12.82
C GLN A 253 -6.21 -4.36 -11.52
N GLY A 254 -5.02 -4.95 -11.62
CA GLY A 254 -4.04 -4.97 -10.52
C GLY A 254 -2.97 -3.89 -10.70
N ILE A 255 -1.91 -4.01 -9.90
CA ILE A 255 -0.68 -3.25 -10.06
C ILE A 255 0.32 -4.11 -10.84
N GLY A 256 0.69 -3.72 -12.05
CA GLY A 256 1.66 -4.44 -12.88
C GLY A 256 1.10 -5.66 -13.61
N ARG A 257 -0.22 -5.75 -13.85
CA ARG A 257 -0.90 -6.90 -14.51
C ARG A 257 -2.36 -6.63 -14.94
#